data_AF-A0A4Y7KI15-F1
#
_entry.id   AF-A0A4Y7KI15-F1
#
_cell.length_a   1.000
_cell.length_b   1.000
_cell.length_c   1.000
_cell.angle_alpha   90.00
_cell.angle_beta   90.00
_cell.angle_gamma   90.00
#
_symmetry.space_group_name_H-M   'P 1'
#
loop_
_entity.id
_entity.type
_entity.pdbx_description
1 polymer ?
#
loop_
_entity_poly.entity_id
_entity_poly.type
_entity_poly.pdbx_seq_one_letter_code
_entity_poly.pdbx_strand_id
1 'polypeptide(L)'
;MQAKIRCAVVTGGNKGIGFEICRQLACSGISVVLTSRDISRGLEAVEKLKNSFGLSNVVFHHLDLVNPITLPSLADFIRSHFGKLDILVNNAGILGATTDAAGFTTMVQALVRYIYNKKALEILDDGDSLTEERVDEIVNIFFKDFREDLLETKGWPSCLPAYTISKICAEKVLSLVLVPDDGPSGLYFTNGEVTPF
;
A
#
# COMPACT_ATOMS: atom_id res chain seq x y z
N MET A 1 19.82 -21.30 -16.75
CA MET A 1 19.20 -20.69 -15.55
C MET A 1 17.72 -20.53 -15.80
N GLN A 2 16.86 -20.94 -14.87
CA GLN A 2 15.41 -20.73 -14.99
C GLN A 2 15.13 -19.24 -14.79
N ALA A 3 14.36 -18.63 -15.69
CA ALA A 3 13.98 -17.22 -15.56
C ALA A 3 13.23 -17.01 -14.24
N LYS A 4 13.71 -16.08 -13.41
CA LYS A 4 13.10 -15.77 -12.11
C LYS A 4 11.77 -15.07 -12.33
N ILE A 5 10.67 -15.72 -11.97
CA ILE A 5 9.33 -15.12 -12.01
C ILE A 5 9.29 -14.01 -10.96
N ARG A 6 9.08 -12.76 -11.39
CA ARG A 6 8.88 -11.65 -10.46
C ARG A 6 7.44 -11.65 -9.96
N CYS A 7 7.26 -11.56 -8.65
CA CYS A 7 5.94 -11.53 -8.02
C CYS A 7 5.63 -10.13 -7.47
N ALA A 8 4.46 -9.58 -7.84
CA ALA A 8 3.90 -8.38 -7.28
C ALA A 8 2.61 -8.66 -6.50
N VAL A 9 2.41 -8.01 -5.36
CA VAL A 9 1.13 -8.00 -4.64
C VAL A 9 0.53 -6.61 -4.75
N VAL A 10 -0.72 -6.52 -5.20
CA VAL A 10 -1.46 -5.25 -5.24
C VAL A 10 -2.63 -5.32 -4.28
N THR A 11 -2.56 -4.53 -3.21
CA THR A 11 -3.65 -4.44 -2.23
C THR A 11 -4.80 -3.60 -2.76
N GLY A 12 -6.04 -4.07 -2.63
CA GLY A 12 -7.21 -3.38 -3.19
C GLY A 12 -7.19 -3.31 -4.74
N GLY A 13 -6.65 -4.33 -5.39
CA GLY A 13 -6.46 -4.38 -6.85
C GLY A 13 -7.72 -4.65 -7.67
N ASN A 14 -8.90 -4.75 -7.05
CA ASN A 14 -10.14 -5.13 -7.74
C ASN A 14 -10.86 -3.97 -8.46
N LYS A 15 -10.45 -2.72 -8.28
CA LYS A 15 -11.07 -1.55 -8.93
C LYS A 15 -10.10 -0.37 -9.04
N GLY A 16 -10.46 0.62 -9.86
CA GLY A 16 -9.78 1.91 -9.94
C GLY A 16 -8.28 1.80 -10.25
N ILE A 17 -7.47 2.58 -9.54
CA ILE A 17 -6.01 2.64 -9.71
C ILE A 17 -5.37 1.26 -9.46
N GLY A 18 -5.77 0.54 -8.40
CA GLY A 18 -5.25 -0.80 -8.13
C GLY A 18 -5.47 -1.79 -9.26
N PHE A 19 -6.63 -1.74 -9.91
CA PHE A 19 -6.93 -2.59 -11.08
C PHE A 19 -6.03 -2.26 -12.27
N GLU A 20 -5.81 -0.98 -12.54
CA GLU A 20 -4.94 -0.53 -13.63
C GLU A 20 -3.47 -0.89 -13.35
N ILE A 21 -3.01 -0.77 -12.11
CA ILE A 21 -1.67 -1.22 -11.70
C ILE A 21 -1.51 -2.73 -11.92
N CYS A 22 -2.51 -3.53 -11.54
CA CYS A 22 -2.50 -4.98 -11.83
C CYS A 22 -2.35 -5.25 -13.33
N ARG A 23 -3.10 -4.51 -14.17
CA ARG A 23 -3.04 -4.63 -15.63
C ARG A 23 -1.64 -4.31 -16.15
N GLN A 24 -1.06 -3.18 -15.76
CA GLN A 24 0.24 -2.73 -16.27
C GLN A 24 1.38 -3.66 -15.83
N LEU A 25 1.44 -4.04 -14.56
CA LEU A 25 2.44 -4.99 -14.06
C LEU A 25 2.35 -6.32 -14.80
N ALA A 26 1.14 -6.83 -15.01
CA ALA A 26 0.92 -8.06 -15.74
C ALA A 26 1.31 -7.94 -17.23
N CYS A 27 0.99 -6.83 -17.89
CA CYS A 27 1.46 -6.54 -19.26
C CYS A 27 3.00 -6.52 -19.36
N SER A 28 3.70 -6.12 -18.30
CA SER A 28 5.17 -6.17 -18.21
C SER A 28 5.74 -7.56 -17.89
N GLY A 29 4.91 -8.61 -17.90
CA GLY A 29 5.32 -9.99 -17.67
C GLY A 29 5.56 -10.35 -16.19
N ILE A 30 5.14 -9.50 -15.25
CA ILE A 30 5.23 -9.78 -13.81
C ILE A 30 4.02 -10.61 -13.39
N SER A 31 4.20 -11.61 -12.53
CA SER A 31 3.07 -12.33 -11.93
C SER A 31 2.44 -11.46 -10.83
N VAL A 32 1.15 -11.19 -10.94
CA VAL A 32 0.44 -10.29 -10.02
C VAL A 32 -0.52 -11.07 -9.14
N VAL A 33 -0.39 -10.89 -7.83
CA VAL A 33 -1.38 -11.29 -6.83
C VAL A 33 -2.27 -10.09 -6.56
N LEU A 34 -3.45 -10.09 -7.17
CA LEU A 34 -4.51 -9.12 -6.95
C LEU A 34 -5.22 -9.47 -5.65
N THR A 35 -5.31 -8.53 -4.71
CA THR A 35 -6.05 -8.74 -3.46
C THR A 35 -7.21 -7.78 -3.28
N SER A 36 -8.22 -8.26 -2.55
CA SER A 36 -9.45 -7.52 -2.22
C SER A 36 -10.04 -8.12 -0.95
N ARG A 37 -10.75 -7.29 -0.17
CA ARG A 37 -11.58 -7.72 0.96
C ARG A 37 -12.80 -8.51 0.49
N ASP A 38 -13.36 -8.10 -0.64
CA ASP A 38 -14.49 -8.76 -1.26
C ASP A 38 -13.97 -9.81 -2.26
N ILE A 39 -14.27 -11.08 -1.97
CA ILE A 39 -13.84 -12.23 -2.77
C ILE A 39 -14.48 -12.21 -4.16
N SER A 40 -15.80 -11.95 -4.25
CA SER A 40 -16.53 -11.93 -5.53
C SER A 40 -15.92 -10.89 -6.46
N ARG A 41 -15.77 -9.66 -5.97
CA ARG A 41 -15.20 -8.56 -6.75
C ARG A 41 -13.74 -8.79 -7.13
N GLY A 42 -12.98 -9.48 -6.29
CA GLY A 42 -11.60 -9.86 -6.59
C GLY A 42 -11.51 -10.85 -7.74
N LEU A 43 -12.33 -11.90 -7.71
CA LEU A 43 -12.41 -12.90 -8.78
C LEU A 43 -12.92 -12.30 -10.09
N GLU A 44 -13.98 -11.48 -10.03
CA GLU A 44 -14.49 -10.74 -11.19
C GLU A 44 -13.42 -9.85 -11.83
N ALA A 45 -12.57 -9.19 -11.02
CA ALA A 45 -11.49 -8.37 -11.53
C ALA A 45 -10.42 -9.20 -12.26
N VAL A 46 -10.06 -10.37 -11.73
CA VAL A 46 -9.13 -11.29 -12.42
C VAL A 46 -9.71 -11.78 -13.74
N GLU A 47 -10.98 -12.21 -13.75
CA GLU A 47 -11.65 -12.63 -14.98
C GLU A 47 -11.73 -11.49 -16.00
N LYS A 48 -11.99 -10.26 -15.55
CA LYS A 48 -11.95 -9.09 -16.44
C LYS A 48 -10.56 -8.86 -17.02
N LEU A 49 -9.50 -8.95 -16.23
CA LEU A 49 -8.12 -8.80 -16.71
C LEU A 49 -7.76 -9.85 -17.75
N LYS A 50 -8.17 -11.09 -17.50
CA LYS A 50 -7.97 -12.22 -18.42
C LYS A 50 -8.77 -12.06 -19.71
N ASN A 51 -10.07 -11.81 -19.63
CA ASN A 51 -10.96 -11.80 -20.79
C ASN A 51 -10.82 -10.54 -21.64
N SER A 52 -10.54 -9.38 -21.04
CA SER A 52 -10.42 -8.12 -21.77
C SER A 52 -9.00 -7.82 -22.27
N PHE A 53 -7.96 -8.36 -21.62
CA PHE A 53 -6.56 -8.01 -21.94
C PHE A 53 -5.66 -9.23 -22.16
N GLY A 54 -6.16 -10.46 -22.07
CA GLY A 54 -5.36 -11.68 -22.26
C GLY A 54 -4.35 -11.95 -21.13
N LEU A 55 -4.53 -11.32 -19.97
CA LEU A 55 -3.58 -11.39 -18.85
C LEU A 55 -3.84 -12.62 -17.98
N SER A 56 -3.13 -13.71 -18.24
CA SER A 56 -3.23 -14.98 -17.49
C SER A 56 -2.29 -15.06 -16.29
N ASN A 57 -1.38 -14.11 -16.15
CA ASN A 57 -0.40 -13.99 -15.06
C ASN A 57 -0.91 -13.16 -13.87
N VAL A 58 -2.23 -12.99 -13.75
CA VAL A 58 -2.88 -12.37 -12.58
C VAL A 58 -3.67 -13.43 -11.82
N VAL A 59 -3.42 -13.55 -10.53
CA VAL A 59 -4.15 -14.45 -9.62
C VAL A 59 -4.80 -13.66 -8.49
N PHE A 60 -5.94 -14.13 -8.02
CA PHE A 60 -6.61 -13.55 -6.87
C PHE A 60 -6.14 -14.21 -5.56
N HIS A 61 -5.94 -13.42 -4.51
CA HIS A 61 -5.87 -13.91 -3.14
C HIS A 61 -6.66 -13.00 -2.21
N HIS A 62 -7.47 -13.58 -1.34
CA HIS A 62 -8.24 -12.82 -0.36
C HIS A 62 -7.29 -12.11 0.63
N LEU A 63 -7.51 -10.82 0.85
CA LEU A 63 -6.81 -10.04 1.87
C LEU A 63 -7.81 -9.11 2.54
N ASP A 64 -8.00 -9.30 3.83
CA ASP A 64 -8.71 -8.39 4.70
C ASP A 64 -7.84 -8.05 5.91
N LEU A 65 -7.34 -6.82 5.94
CA LEU A 65 -6.39 -6.36 6.97
C LEU A 65 -6.99 -6.33 8.38
N VAL A 66 -8.33 -6.38 8.52
CA VAL A 66 -8.97 -6.53 9.84
C VAL A 66 -9.16 -7.99 10.26
N ASN A 67 -8.95 -8.94 9.33
CA ASN A 67 -9.04 -10.36 9.61
C ASN A 67 -7.63 -10.94 9.82
N PRO A 68 -7.29 -11.40 11.04
CA PRO A 68 -5.94 -11.83 11.39
C PRO A 68 -5.48 -13.09 10.64
N ILE A 69 -6.38 -13.79 9.94
CA ILE A 69 -6.08 -15.03 9.22
C ILE A 69 -5.59 -14.74 7.79
N THR A 70 -6.09 -13.68 7.16
CA THR A 70 -5.92 -13.50 5.71
C THR A 70 -4.50 -13.07 5.31
N LEU A 71 -3.83 -12.27 6.15
CA LEU A 71 -2.46 -11.82 5.89
C LEU A 71 -1.43 -12.96 6.02
N PRO A 72 -1.43 -13.79 7.09
CA PRO A 72 -0.60 -15.00 7.14
C PRO A 72 -0.86 -15.94 5.96
N SER A 73 -2.15 -16.15 5.61
CA SER A 73 -2.53 -16.98 4.46
C SER A 73 -1.93 -16.47 3.14
N LEU A 74 -1.96 -15.15 2.90
CA LEU A 74 -1.32 -14.53 1.73
C LEU A 74 0.20 -14.71 1.74
N ALA A 75 0.84 -14.54 2.91
CA ALA A 75 2.29 -14.72 3.03
C ALA A 75 2.70 -16.17 2.72
N ASP A 76 1.94 -17.14 3.22
CA ASP A 76 2.17 -18.57 2.93
C ASP A 76 1.93 -18.90 1.46
N PHE A 77 0.88 -18.32 0.85
CA PHE A 77 0.63 -18.44 -0.57
C PHE A 77 1.81 -17.93 -1.41
N ILE A 78 2.32 -16.73 -1.11
CA ILE A 78 3.45 -16.13 -1.83
C ILE A 78 4.70 -16.99 -1.68
N ARG A 79 5.01 -17.44 -0.46
CA ARG A 79 6.18 -18.30 -0.19
C ARG A 79 6.09 -19.61 -0.96
N SER A 80 4.90 -20.22 -1.01
CA SER A 80 4.69 -21.52 -1.63
C SER A 80 4.70 -21.46 -3.17
N HIS A 81 4.14 -20.39 -3.76
CA HIS A 81 3.96 -20.30 -5.22
C HIS A 81 5.07 -19.53 -5.93
N PHE A 82 5.67 -18.54 -5.27
CA PHE A 82 6.65 -17.63 -5.87
C PHE A 82 8.00 -17.64 -5.13
N GLY A 83 8.08 -18.28 -3.97
CA GLY A 83 9.28 -18.32 -3.11
C GLY A 83 9.50 -17.01 -2.34
N LYS A 84 9.24 -15.87 -2.96
CA LYS A 84 9.34 -14.53 -2.34
C LYS A 84 8.43 -13.51 -3.02
N LEU A 85 8.24 -12.39 -2.34
CA LEU A 85 7.65 -11.18 -2.90
C LEU A 85 8.76 -10.29 -3.49
N ASP A 86 8.56 -9.74 -4.69
CA ASP A 86 9.48 -8.75 -5.28
C ASP A 86 8.93 -7.32 -5.19
N ILE A 87 7.60 -7.16 -5.35
CA ILE A 87 6.94 -5.85 -5.39
C ILE A 87 5.70 -5.87 -4.50
N LEU A 88 5.56 -4.88 -3.62
CA LEU A 88 4.34 -4.67 -2.82
C LEU A 88 3.75 -3.30 -3.16
N VAL A 89 2.49 -3.28 -3.61
CA VAL A 89 1.73 -2.07 -3.86
C VAL A 89 0.67 -1.87 -2.78
N ASN A 90 0.90 -0.89 -1.91
CA ASN A 90 0.04 -0.52 -0.77
C ASN A 90 -1.15 0.36 -1.19
N ASN A 91 -1.97 -0.15 -2.11
CA ASN A 91 -3.11 0.56 -2.69
C ASN A 91 -4.44 0.40 -1.92
N ALA A 92 -4.58 -0.55 -0.99
CA ALA A 92 -5.83 -0.71 -0.24
C ALA A 92 -6.19 0.55 0.57
N GLY A 93 -7.43 1.01 0.42
CA GLY A 93 -8.07 2.04 1.24
C GLY A 93 -9.10 1.41 2.17
N ILE A 94 -9.08 1.78 3.45
CA ILE A 94 -9.98 1.21 4.47
C ILE A 94 -11.41 1.75 4.34
N LEU A 95 -11.57 3.02 3.96
CA LEU A 95 -12.87 3.57 3.60
C LEU A 95 -13.10 3.38 2.10
N GLY A 96 -14.18 2.69 1.73
CA GLY A 96 -14.58 2.41 0.35
C GLY A 96 -14.90 3.64 -0.52
N ALA A 97 -14.49 4.85 -0.11
CA ALA A 97 -14.62 6.07 -0.86
C ALA A 97 -13.70 6.02 -2.07
N THR A 98 -14.31 6.10 -3.25
CA THR A 98 -13.62 6.56 -4.43
C THR A 98 -13.29 8.02 -4.17
N THR A 99 -12.04 8.33 -3.88
CA THR A 99 -11.62 9.71 -3.76
C THR A 99 -10.43 9.92 -4.67
N ASP A 100 -10.58 10.89 -5.55
CA ASP A 100 -9.49 11.62 -6.17
C ASP A 100 -8.40 12.02 -5.15
N ALA A 101 -7.28 12.58 -5.63
CA ALA A 101 -6.17 13.00 -4.78
C ALA A 101 -6.63 13.91 -3.62
N ALA A 102 -7.62 14.78 -3.85
CA ALA A 102 -8.17 15.67 -2.83
C ALA A 102 -8.87 14.91 -1.69
N GLY A 103 -9.69 13.90 -2.00
CA GLY A 103 -10.32 13.12 -0.94
C GLY A 103 -9.35 12.13 -0.26
N PHE A 104 -8.26 11.72 -0.93
CA PHE A 104 -7.16 11.01 -0.27
C PHE A 104 -6.46 11.90 0.78
N THR A 105 -6.05 13.11 0.40
CA THR A 105 -5.48 14.10 1.33
C THR A 105 -6.44 14.40 2.49
N THR A 106 -7.73 14.59 2.21
CA THR A 106 -8.73 14.84 3.26
C THR A 106 -8.84 13.66 4.24
N MET A 107 -8.82 12.42 3.74
CA MET A 107 -8.83 11.22 4.58
C MET A 107 -7.56 11.16 5.43
N VAL A 108 -6.39 11.40 4.86
CA VAL A 108 -5.11 11.35 5.58
C VAL A 108 -5.04 12.44 6.65
N GLN A 109 -5.42 13.68 6.32
CA GLN A 109 -5.55 14.77 7.29
C GLN A 109 -6.54 14.44 8.42
N ALA A 110 -7.64 13.74 8.10
CA ALA A 110 -8.56 13.26 9.13
C ALA A 110 -7.91 12.21 10.04
N LEU A 111 -7.06 11.32 9.51
CA LEU A 111 -6.33 10.32 10.28
C LEU A 111 -5.27 10.93 11.21
N VAL A 112 -4.60 12.01 10.78
CA VAL A 112 -3.64 12.77 11.62
C VAL A 112 -4.29 13.25 12.92
N ARG A 113 -5.58 13.63 12.89
CA ARG A 113 -6.33 14.08 14.08
C ARG A 113 -6.51 13.01 15.16
N TYR A 114 -6.28 11.74 14.82
CA TYR A 114 -6.38 10.63 15.76
C TYR A 114 -5.01 10.20 16.32
N ILE A 115 -3.93 10.85 15.90
CA ILE A 115 -2.61 10.70 16.52
C ILE A 115 -2.45 11.79 17.58
N TYR A 116 -2.29 11.37 18.83
CA TYR A 116 -1.92 12.22 19.96
C TYR A 116 -0.49 11.92 20.44
N ASN A 117 0.24 11.04 19.74
CA ASN A 117 1.65 10.78 20.00
C ASN A 117 2.46 12.04 19.69
N LYS A 118 2.91 12.72 20.75
CA LYS A 118 3.60 14.02 20.66
C LYS A 118 4.83 13.98 19.77
N LYS A 119 5.65 12.91 19.87
CA LYS A 119 6.86 12.78 19.06
C LYS A 119 6.55 12.53 17.59
N ALA A 120 5.55 11.69 17.31
CA ALA A 120 5.10 11.47 15.95
C ALA A 120 4.54 12.76 15.35
N LEU A 121 3.75 13.53 16.11
CA LEU A 121 3.23 14.82 15.68
C LEU A 121 4.34 15.85 15.42
N GLU A 122 5.36 15.94 16.27
CA GLU A 122 6.51 16.82 16.04
C GLU A 122 7.20 16.52 14.70
N ILE A 123 7.43 15.24 14.39
CA ILE A 123 8.03 14.83 13.11
C ILE A 123 7.06 15.09 11.95
N LEU A 124 5.76 14.89 12.16
CA LEU A 124 4.73 15.08 11.13
C LEU A 124 4.40 16.55 10.86
N ASP A 125 4.57 17.46 11.81
CA ASP A 125 4.25 18.90 11.66
C ASP A 125 5.34 19.68 10.91
N ASP A 126 6.56 19.13 10.85
CA ASP A 126 7.71 19.68 10.11
C ASP A 126 7.55 19.41 8.60
N GLY A 127 6.54 20.05 8.00
CA GLY A 127 5.95 19.69 6.71
C GLY A 127 6.85 19.77 5.48
N ASP A 128 7.95 20.53 5.55
CA ASP A 128 8.89 20.72 4.44
C ASP A 128 10.16 19.84 4.56
N SER A 129 10.33 19.07 5.65
CA SER A 129 11.56 18.34 5.96
C SER A 129 11.39 16.84 6.25
N LEU A 130 10.24 16.25 5.89
CA LEU A 130 10.03 14.82 6.00
C LEU A 130 10.94 14.06 5.01
N THR A 131 12.12 13.67 5.47
CA THR A 131 13.03 12.79 4.74
C THR A 131 12.72 11.32 5.01
N GLU A 132 13.32 10.41 4.24
CA GLU A 132 13.24 8.96 4.50
C GLU A 132 13.66 8.63 5.94
N GLU A 133 14.68 9.30 6.47
CA GLU A 133 15.17 9.11 7.84
C GLU A 133 14.10 9.51 8.89
N ARG A 134 13.29 10.53 8.61
CA ARG A 134 12.19 10.96 9.49
C ARG A 134 11.03 9.99 9.47
N VAL A 135 10.74 9.41 8.29
CA VAL A 135 9.76 8.32 8.17
C VAL A 135 10.22 7.11 8.97
N ASP A 136 11.50 6.73 8.84
CA ASP A 136 12.09 5.64 9.62
C ASP A 136 12.04 5.92 11.12
N GLU A 137 12.26 7.17 11.54
CA GLU A 137 12.14 7.57 12.95
C GLU A 137 10.72 7.34 13.49
N ILE A 138 9.68 7.79 12.78
CA ILE A 138 8.28 7.56 13.17
C ILE A 138 7.97 6.06 13.26
N VAL A 139 8.40 5.30 12.25
CA VAL A 139 8.18 3.85 12.18
C VAL A 139 8.87 3.12 13.34
N ASN A 140 10.08 3.54 13.70
CA ASN A 140 10.83 2.97 14.83
C ASN A 140 10.18 3.28 16.18
N ILE A 141 9.68 4.52 16.39
CA ILE A 141 8.92 4.88 17.60
C ILE A 141 7.66 4.02 17.68
N PHE A 142 6.92 3.90 16.57
CA PHE A 142 5.72 3.06 16.51
C PHE A 142 6.02 1.60 16.87
N PHE A 143 7.05 0.98 16.27
CA PHE A 143 7.41 -0.41 16.56
C PHE A 143 7.91 -0.63 17.98
N LYS A 144 8.57 0.37 18.57
CA LYS A 144 8.95 0.32 19.99
C LYS A 144 7.71 0.30 20.87
N ASP A 145 6.84 1.30 20.72
CA ASP A 145 5.63 1.44 21.53
C ASP A 145 4.66 0.27 21.31
N PHE A 146 4.61 -0.31 20.11
CA PHE A 146 3.84 -1.53 19.81
C PHE A 146 4.36 -2.75 20.58
N ARG A 147 5.68 -2.97 20.59
CA ARG A 147 6.30 -4.11 21.30
C ARG A 147 6.18 -4.00 22.81
N GLU A 148 6.11 -2.78 23.34
CA GLU A 148 5.97 -2.50 24.76
C GLU A 148 4.50 -2.41 25.21
N ASP A 149 3.53 -2.65 24.31
CA ASP A 149 2.08 -2.53 24.56
C ASP A 149 1.66 -1.12 25.05
N LEU A 150 2.34 -0.10 24.54
CA LEU A 150 2.18 1.29 24.96
C LEU A 150 1.35 2.13 23.97
N LEU A 151 0.80 1.54 22.91
CA LEU A 151 0.22 2.29 21.81
C LEU A 151 -0.82 3.33 22.26
N GLU A 152 -1.88 2.90 22.95
CA GLU A 152 -2.94 3.81 23.42
C GLU A 152 -2.40 4.82 24.43
N THR A 153 -1.56 4.37 25.37
CA THR A 153 -0.98 5.24 26.41
C THR A 153 -0.04 6.31 25.86
N LYS A 154 0.58 6.04 24.70
CA LYS A 154 1.44 6.98 23.97
C LYS A 154 0.68 7.79 22.93
N GLY A 155 -0.65 7.67 22.88
CA GLY A 155 -1.50 8.46 22.01
C GLY A 155 -1.49 8.00 20.55
N TRP A 156 -1.12 6.75 20.27
CA TRP A 156 -1.34 6.18 18.94
C TRP A 156 -2.84 5.85 18.74
N PRO A 157 -3.34 5.84 17.50
CA PRO A 157 -4.72 5.49 17.21
C PRO A 157 -5.06 4.09 17.75
N SER A 158 -6.18 3.94 18.46
CA SER A 158 -6.65 2.64 18.96
C SER A 158 -7.15 1.73 17.84
N CYS A 159 -7.56 2.31 16.71
CA CYS A 159 -8.00 1.58 15.52
C CYS A 159 -6.97 1.73 14.40
N LEU A 160 -6.43 0.60 13.92
CA LEU A 160 -5.57 0.50 12.74
C LEU A 160 -4.33 1.44 12.78
N PRO A 161 -3.55 1.46 13.87
CA PRO A 161 -2.47 2.44 14.03
C PRO A 161 -1.38 2.30 12.96
N ALA A 162 -0.94 1.07 12.63
CA ALA A 162 0.07 0.84 11.60
C ALA A 162 -0.38 1.34 10.21
N TYR A 163 -1.68 1.20 9.89
CA TYR A 163 -2.24 1.71 8.63
C TYR A 163 -2.26 3.23 8.61
N THR A 164 -2.67 3.86 9.71
CA THR A 164 -2.68 5.32 9.86
C THR A 164 -1.28 5.89 9.63
N ILE A 165 -0.26 5.29 10.24
CA ILE A 165 1.14 5.70 10.03
C ILE A 165 1.56 5.48 8.58
N SER A 166 1.29 4.29 8.02
CA SER A 166 1.64 4.00 6.63
C SER A 166 1.01 4.99 5.64
N LYS A 167 -0.25 5.41 5.83
CA LYS A 167 -0.94 6.32 4.92
C LYS A 167 -0.51 7.77 5.09
N ILE A 168 -0.23 8.22 6.30
CA ILE A 168 0.30 9.57 6.55
C ILE A 168 1.70 9.70 5.96
N CYS A 169 2.58 8.72 6.21
CA CYS A 169 3.92 8.71 5.60
C CYS A 169 3.84 8.67 4.07
N ALA A 170 2.96 7.83 3.50
CA ALA A 170 2.78 7.76 2.05
C ALA A 170 2.24 9.06 1.44
N GLU A 171 1.30 9.75 2.09
CA GLU A 171 0.79 11.04 1.62
C GLU A 171 1.87 12.12 1.63
N LYS A 172 2.64 12.22 2.71
CA LYS A 172 3.68 13.24 2.84
C LYS A 172 4.86 13.00 1.90
N VAL A 173 5.27 11.74 1.71
CA VAL A 173 6.25 11.38 0.68
C VAL A 173 5.70 11.73 -0.71
N LEU A 174 4.42 11.45 -0.97
CA LEU A 174 3.78 11.81 -2.24
C LEU A 174 3.70 13.33 -2.44
N SER A 175 3.44 14.14 -1.40
CA SER A 175 3.45 15.60 -1.51
C SER A 175 4.83 16.19 -1.82
N LEU A 176 5.91 15.52 -1.38
CA LEU A 176 7.29 15.91 -1.70
C LEU A 176 7.67 15.55 -3.15
N VAL A 177 7.03 14.52 -3.73
CA VAL A 177 7.29 14.05 -5.10
C VAL A 177 6.35 14.72 -6.13
N LEU A 178 5.25 15.36 -5.69
CA LEU A 178 4.24 15.97 -6.57
C LEU A 178 4.47 17.46 -6.91
N VAL A 179 5.65 18.02 -6.67
CA VAL A 179 6.07 19.26 -7.35
C VAL A 179 7.11 18.86 -8.39
N PRO A 180 6.71 18.70 -9.67
CA PRO A 180 6.98 19.77 -10.63
C PRO A 180 5.98 19.92 -11.79
N ASP A 181 6.14 21.05 -12.48
CA ASP A 181 5.52 21.45 -13.75
C ASP A 181 5.30 20.30 -14.76
N ASP A 182 4.09 20.27 -15.32
CA ASP A 182 3.76 19.84 -16.69
C ASP A 182 4.08 18.38 -17.11
N GLY A 183 3.39 17.36 -16.58
CA GLY A 183 3.39 16.00 -17.17
C GLY A 183 2.55 14.94 -16.44
N PRO A 184 2.09 13.86 -17.13
CA PRO A 184 1.15 12.88 -16.55
C PRO A 184 1.87 11.94 -15.57
N SER A 185 1.53 12.03 -14.28
CA SER A 185 2.30 11.37 -13.21
C SER A 185 1.76 9.99 -12.80
N GLY A 186 2.70 9.05 -12.64
CA GLY A 186 2.60 7.81 -11.87
C GLY A 186 4.01 7.31 -11.53
N LEU A 187 4.18 6.57 -10.43
CA LEU A 187 5.47 6.01 -10.00
C LEU A 187 5.38 4.50 -9.84
N TYR A 188 6.46 3.78 -10.13
CA TYR A 188 6.65 2.42 -9.64
C TYR A 188 8.07 2.18 -9.13
N PHE A 189 8.20 1.22 -8.21
CA PHE A 189 9.42 0.93 -7.49
C PHE A 189 10.14 -0.27 -8.11
N THR A 190 11.40 -0.12 -8.47
CA THR A 190 12.27 -1.25 -8.87
C THR A 190 13.60 -1.17 -8.15
N ASN A 191 14.05 -2.27 -7.55
CA ASN A 191 15.38 -2.38 -6.93
C ASN A 191 15.75 -1.25 -5.94
N GLY A 192 14.76 -0.71 -5.21
CA GLY A 192 15.01 0.40 -4.27
C GLY A 192 15.07 1.78 -4.91
N GLU A 193 14.79 1.90 -6.21
CA GLU A 193 14.70 3.15 -6.94
C GLU A 193 13.26 3.47 -7.35
N VAL A 194 12.89 4.73 -7.23
CA VAL A 194 11.59 5.28 -7.65
C VAL A 194 11.70 5.73 -9.09
N THR A 195 10.90 5.14 -10.00
CA THR A 195 10.89 5.53 -11.41
C THR A 195 9.54 6.17 -11.77
N PRO A 196 9.53 7.42 -12.26
CA PRO A 196 8.33 8.04 -12.83
C PRO A 196 8.02 7.50 -14.22
N PHE A 197 6.74 7.55 -14.62
CA PHE A 197 6.31 7.37 -16.01
C PHE A 197 6.50 8.64 -16.83
#